data_AF-A0AAN6E7W2-F1
#
_entry.id   AF-A0AAN6E7W2-F1
#
_cell.length_a   1.000
_cell.length_b   1.000
_cell.length_c   1.000
_cell.angle_alpha   90.00
_cell.angle_beta   90.00
_cell.angle_gamma   90.00
#
_symmetry.space_group_name_H-M   'P 1'
#
loop_
_entity.id
_entity.type
_entity.pdbx_description
1 polymer ?
#
loop_
_entity_poly.entity_id
_entity_poly.type
_entity_poly.pdbx_seq_one_letter_code
_entity_poly.pdbx_strand_id
1 'polypeptide(L)'
;LAPDDPADPVEEPSIAESRRHYARLLWESDGILYDGDEVQVGLMAQYKPPAGRVGVFLGNKAAGAIYDISIHAFAKDSDSKDAPLSITESPGQSALPASLLPLAQARIYFDVTCHHVFSTPPTLRISYTQAGAPTVLELQLPITCVHFMAPVTIAVSDFFARWKQLGEAGLGEAQSVLKTPFLEERAGEWLRGVVGGMGFALIQGADPVPDNIVAVGIATCKSGEKFGCLMRVEPKPSHSLTRITVRATNDTLAKAVATNTAMIFDSK
;
A
#
# COMPACT_ATOMS: atom_id res chain seq x y z
N LEU A 1 -5.32 4.14 43.27
CA LEU A 1 -4.32 4.33 42.20
C LEU A 1 -4.84 3.52 41.03
N ALA A 2 -5.40 4.19 40.02
CA ALA A 2 -5.75 3.51 38.77
C ALA A 2 -4.45 3.03 38.11
N PRO A 3 -4.42 1.83 37.51
CA PRO A 3 -3.25 1.41 36.76
C PRO A 3 -3.07 2.36 35.57
N ASP A 4 -1.83 2.84 35.37
CA ASP A 4 -1.43 3.56 34.16
C ASP A 4 -1.78 2.68 32.95
N ASP A 5 -2.64 3.19 32.07
CA ASP A 5 -2.83 2.62 30.74
C ASP A 5 -1.47 2.61 30.02
N PRO A 6 -1.08 1.51 29.35
CA PRO A 6 0.14 1.50 28.58
C PRO A 6 0.02 2.57 27.49
N ALA A 7 0.90 3.58 27.54
CA ALA A 7 0.98 4.60 26.52
C ALA A 7 1.14 3.92 25.15
N ASP A 8 0.29 4.30 24.19
CA ASP A 8 0.44 3.85 22.81
C ASP A 8 1.89 4.12 22.36
N PRO A 9 2.55 3.17 21.67
CA PRO A 9 3.91 3.35 21.20
C PRO A 9 3.99 4.63 20.36
N VAL A 10 4.90 5.52 20.72
CA VAL A 10 5.14 6.78 20.01
C VAL A 10 5.56 6.45 18.58
N GLU A 11 4.75 6.84 17.61
CA GLU A 11 5.05 6.65 16.18
C GLU A 11 6.26 7.50 15.79
N GLU A 12 7.20 6.91 15.04
CA GLU A 12 8.38 7.62 14.53
C GLU A 12 7.95 8.85 13.68
N PRO A 13 8.51 10.05 13.92
CA PRO A 13 8.09 11.28 13.24
C PRO A 13 8.10 11.18 11.71
N SER A 14 9.11 10.54 11.13
CA SER A 14 9.24 10.35 9.68
C SER A 14 8.15 9.46 9.10
N ILE A 15 7.61 8.52 9.87
CA ILE A 15 6.45 7.71 9.46
C ILE A 15 5.19 8.58 9.43
N ALA A 16 4.99 9.43 10.44
CA ALA A 16 3.87 10.37 10.46
C ALA A 16 3.93 11.37 9.28
N GLU A 17 5.11 11.92 9.01
CA GLU A 17 5.35 12.87 7.91
C GLU A 17 5.17 12.23 6.52
N SER A 18 5.55 10.96 6.36
CA SER A 18 5.37 10.23 5.09
C SER A 18 3.95 9.70 4.86
N ARG A 19 3.04 9.77 5.84
CA ARG A 19 1.72 9.11 5.79
C ARG A 19 0.90 9.45 4.54
N ARG A 20 0.87 10.73 4.14
CA ARG A 20 0.12 11.17 2.95
C ARG A 20 0.71 10.58 1.66
N HIS A 21 2.03 10.53 1.59
CA HIS A 21 2.78 9.97 0.47
C HIS A 21 2.64 8.45 0.41
N TYR A 22 2.75 7.78 1.56
CA TYR A 22 2.46 6.36 1.74
C TYR A 22 1.08 6.01 1.21
N ALA A 23 0.03 6.71 1.65
CA ALA A 23 -1.35 6.47 1.23
C ALA A 23 -1.53 6.60 -0.29
N ARG A 24 -0.88 7.57 -0.92
CA ARG A 24 -0.90 7.73 -2.38
C ARG A 24 -0.29 6.53 -3.10
N LEU A 25 0.83 6.01 -2.60
CA LEU A 25 1.55 4.86 -3.17
C LEU A 25 0.87 3.51 -2.92
N LEU A 26 -0.26 3.47 -2.20
CA LEU A 26 -1.09 2.26 -2.06
C LEU A 26 -1.94 1.95 -3.31
N TRP A 27 -2.05 2.89 -4.25
CA TRP A 27 -2.83 2.74 -5.48
C TRP A 27 -2.16 3.36 -6.73
N GLU A 28 -1.06 4.09 -6.54
CA GLU A 28 -0.18 4.56 -7.62
C GLU A 28 1.14 3.77 -7.62
N SER A 29 1.73 3.54 -8.80
CA SER A 29 2.95 2.74 -8.94
C SER A 29 4.23 3.49 -8.62
N ASP A 30 4.22 4.82 -8.60
CA ASP A 30 5.41 5.64 -8.44
C ASP A 30 5.10 7.00 -7.84
N GLY A 31 6.10 7.59 -7.20
CA GLY A 31 6.01 8.89 -6.57
C GLY A 31 6.96 9.07 -5.41
N ILE A 32 6.85 10.22 -4.75
CA ILE A 32 7.61 10.52 -3.53
C ILE A 32 6.96 9.78 -2.36
N LEU A 33 7.76 9.05 -1.58
CA LEU A 33 7.38 8.47 -0.28
C LEU A 33 7.69 9.43 0.88
N TYR A 34 8.80 10.17 0.79
CA TYR A 34 9.23 11.09 1.84
C TYR A 34 9.98 12.27 1.23
N ASP A 35 9.69 13.49 1.71
CA ASP A 35 10.33 14.72 1.26
C ASP A 35 10.82 15.53 2.47
N GLY A 36 11.96 15.12 3.03
CA GLY A 36 12.60 15.81 4.15
C GLY A 36 13.52 16.93 3.71
N ASP A 37 14.13 17.61 4.68
CA ASP A 37 15.04 18.73 4.42
C ASP A 37 16.37 18.26 3.80
N GLU A 38 16.92 17.15 4.28
CA GLU A 38 18.22 16.62 3.84
C GLU A 38 18.12 15.66 2.65
N VAL A 39 17.06 14.85 2.63
CA VAL A 39 16.87 13.80 1.62
C VAL A 39 15.43 13.71 1.16
N GLN A 40 15.27 13.30 -0.10
CA GLN A 40 13.99 12.88 -0.66
C GLN A 40 14.04 11.40 -1.02
N VAL A 41 12.98 10.66 -0.69
CA VAL A 41 12.85 9.23 -1.01
C VAL A 41 11.71 9.07 -1.99
N GLY A 42 12.04 8.66 -3.21
CA GLY A 42 11.09 8.25 -4.25
C GLY A 42 10.94 6.74 -4.31
N LEU A 43 9.77 6.28 -4.76
CA LEU A 43 9.46 4.89 -5.03
C LEU A 43 8.95 4.69 -6.45
N MET A 44 9.26 3.52 -7.02
CA MET A 44 8.63 3.00 -8.22
C MET A 44 8.45 1.49 -8.05
N ALA A 45 7.25 0.98 -8.20
CA ALA A 45 6.92 -0.42 -8.01
C ALA A 45 6.21 -1.01 -9.22
N GLN A 46 6.52 -2.27 -9.51
CA GLN A 46 5.82 -3.08 -10.49
C GLN A 46 5.50 -4.44 -9.88
N TYR A 47 4.25 -4.86 -9.98
CA TYR A 47 3.79 -6.12 -9.44
C TYR A 47 3.33 -7.06 -10.56
N LYS A 48 3.80 -8.30 -10.48
CA LYS A 48 3.31 -9.44 -11.24
C LYS A 48 3.06 -10.57 -10.23
N PRO A 49 1.86 -10.64 -9.64
CA PRO A 49 1.57 -11.58 -8.56
C PRO A 49 2.05 -13.01 -8.87
N PRO A 50 2.69 -13.70 -7.91
CA PRO A 50 2.84 -13.32 -6.50
C PRO A 50 4.12 -12.50 -6.19
N ALA A 51 4.77 -11.93 -7.22
CA ALA A 51 6.03 -11.20 -7.08
C ALA A 51 5.92 -9.73 -7.49
N GLY A 52 6.92 -8.94 -7.15
CA GLY A 52 7.07 -7.57 -7.62
C GLY A 52 8.51 -7.10 -7.52
N ARG A 53 8.77 -5.91 -8.07
CA ARG A 53 10.04 -5.21 -7.93
C ARG A 53 9.76 -3.78 -7.49
N VAL A 54 10.48 -3.32 -6.47
CA VAL A 54 10.36 -1.98 -5.91
C VAL A 54 11.70 -1.28 -5.98
N GLY A 55 11.76 -0.19 -6.75
CA GLY A 55 12.88 0.74 -6.78
C GLY A 55 12.72 1.82 -5.71
N VAL A 56 13.77 2.03 -4.93
CA VAL A 56 13.93 3.12 -3.97
C VAL A 56 14.94 4.11 -4.53
N PHE A 57 14.58 5.38 -4.57
CA PHE A 57 15.40 6.47 -5.12
C PHE A 57 15.70 7.47 -4.00
N LEU A 58 16.97 7.58 -3.61
CA LEU A 58 17.43 8.52 -2.59
C LEU A 58 18.03 9.76 -3.27
N GLY A 59 17.37 10.90 -3.17
CA GLY A 59 17.87 12.19 -3.64
C GLY A 59 18.51 12.98 -2.50
N ASN A 60 19.71 13.51 -2.73
CA ASN A 60 20.37 14.41 -1.77
C ASN A 60 19.87 15.86 -1.96
N LYS A 61 19.16 16.39 -0.96
CA LYS A 61 18.70 17.79 -0.89
C LYS A 61 19.59 18.67 -0.01
N ALA A 62 20.51 18.07 0.76
CA ALA A 62 21.46 18.80 1.56
C ALA A 62 22.44 19.62 0.71
N ALA A 63 23.00 20.67 1.30
CA ALA A 63 24.01 21.51 0.65
C ALA A 63 25.36 20.79 0.47
N GLY A 64 25.62 19.73 1.24
CA GLY A 64 26.84 18.93 1.20
C GLY A 64 26.61 17.52 0.68
N ALA A 65 27.69 16.81 0.38
CA ALA A 65 27.61 15.39 0.04
C ALA A 65 27.24 14.56 1.27
N ILE A 66 26.47 13.49 1.05
CA ILE A 66 26.20 12.46 2.06
C ILE A 66 27.03 11.22 1.77
N TYR A 67 27.43 10.52 2.83
CA TYR A 67 28.34 9.36 2.81
C TYR A 67 27.73 8.17 3.54
N ASP A 68 28.43 7.02 3.54
CA ASP A 68 28.06 5.82 4.31
C ASP A 68 26.61 5.36 4.09
N ILE A 69 26.14 5.47 2.85
CA ILE A 69 24.73 5.25 2.51
C ILE A 69 24.41 3.76 2.61
N SER A 70 23.40 3.44 3.40
CA SER A 70 22.81 2.11 3.52
C SER A 70 21.29 2.22 3.36
N ILE A 71 20.70 1.32 2.58
CA ILE A 71 19.25 1.24 2.36
C ILE A 71 18.85 -0.22 2.53
N HIS A 72 18.03 -0.49 3.54
CA HIS A 72 17.53 -1.83 3.84
C HIS A 72 16.01 -1.82 3.94
N ALA A 73 15.37 -2.84 3.37
CA ALA A 73 13.94 -3.06 3.49
C ALA A 73 13.70 -4.44 4.12
N PHE A 74 12.86 -4.49 5.14
CA PHE A 74 12.57 -5.72 5.87
C PHE A 74 11.09 -5.81 6.24
N ALA A 75 10.53 -7.01 6.11
CA ALA A 75 9.20 -7.31 6.58
C ALA A 75 9.22 -7.74 8.06
N LYS A 76 8.08 -7.63 8.74
CA LYS A 76 7.92 -8.27 10.04
C LYS A 76 8.17 -9.78 9.89
N ASP A 77 8.88 -10.36 10.86
CA ASP A 77 9.23 -11.78 10.90
C ASP A 77 10.09 -12.23 9.70
N SER A 78 10.87 -11.34 9.08
CA SER A 78 11.72 -11.62 7.90
C SER A 78 12.70 -12.78 8.09
N ASP A 79 13.09 -13.06 9.33
CA ASP A 79 14.03 -14.14 9.67
C ASP A 79 13.34 -15.50 9.81
N SER A 80 12.01 -15.54 9.79
CA SER A 80 11.22 -16.77 9.84
C SER A 80 11.22 -17.47 8.48
N LYS A 81 11.30 -18.81 8.49
CA LYS A 81 11.09 -19.62 7.27
C LYS A 81 9.68 -19.45 6.69
N ASP A 82 8.72 -19.06 7.52
CA ASP A 82 7.32 -18.84 7.17
C ASP A 82 6.99 -17.34 7.06
N ALA A 83 7.99 -16.48 6.81
CA ALA A 83 7.76 -15.06 6.61
C ALA A 83 6.75 -14.83 5.47
N PRO A 84 5.67 -14.04 5.70
CA PRO A 84 4.61 -13.91 4.71
C PRO A 84 5.02 -13.08 3.49
N LEU A 85 6.09 -12.30 3.61
CA LEU A 85 6.68 -11.48 2.55
C LEU A 85 8.20 -11.61 2.60
N SER A 86 8.82 -11.98 1.49
CA SER A 86 10.27 -11.90 1.34
C SER A 86 10.66 -10.66 0.55
N ILE A 87 11.70 -9.96 1.01
CA ILE A 87 12.26 -8.77 0.37
C ILE A 87 13.77 -9.01 0.25
N THR A 88 14.28 -8.94 -0.97
CA THR A 88 15.72 -9.16 -1.26
C THR A 88 16.20 -8.11 -2.23
N GLU A 89 17.41 -7.60 -2.06
CA GLU A 89 18.03 -6.74 -3.07
C GLU A 89 18.07 -7.45 -4.43
N SER A 90 17.62 -6.78 -5.49
CA SER A 90 17.61 -7.34 -6.83
C SER A 90 19.04 -7.67 -7.29
N PRO A 91 19.28 -8.84 -7.89
CA PRO A 91 20.61 -9.21 -8.35
C PRO A 91 21.06 -8.37 -9.54
N GLY A 92 22.37 -8.15 -9.66
CA GLY A 92 22.97 -7.49 -10.83
C GLY A 92 22.78 -5.97 -10.91
N GLN A 93 22.28 -5.34 -9.84
CA GLN A 93 22.25 -3.88 -9.73
C GLN A 93 23.60 -3.29 -9.32
N SER A 94 23.82 -2.02 -9.65
CA SER A 94 24.99 -1.27 -9.19
C SER A 94 24.94 -1.06 -7.68
N ALA A 95 26.10 -1.15 -7.02
CA ALA A 95 26.23 -0.77 -5.62
C ALA A 95 25.88 0.71 -5.42
N LEU A 96 25.41 1.06 -4.22
CA LEU A 96 25.21 2.45 -3.83
C LEU A 96 26.55 3.21 -3.91
N PRO A 97 26.54 4.49 -4.33
CA PRO A 97 27.76 5.27 -4.42
C PRO A 97 28.33 5.54 -3.02
N ALA A 98 29.66 5.56 -2.89
CA ALA A 98 30.35 5.85 -1.62
C ALA A 98 30.06 7.27 -1.09
N SER A 99 29.68 8.18 -1.99
CA SER A 99 29.22 9.53 -1.66
C SER A 99 28.16 9.98 -2.67
N LEU A 100 27.13 10.66 -2.20
CA LEU A 100 26.10 11.24 -3.05
C LEU A 100 26.17 12.77 -2.96
N LEU A 101 26.60 13.40 -4.05
CA LEU A 101 26.75 14.86 -4.14
C LEU A 101 25.40 15.59 -4.03
N PRO A 102 25.38 16.89 -3.68
CA PRO A 102 24.16 17.69 -3.70
C PRO A 102 23.41 17.56 -5.03
N LEU A 103 22.09 17.44 -4.98
CA LEU A 103 21.18 17.26 -6.12
C LEU A 103 21.37 15.94 -6.90
N ALA A 104 22.30 15.07 -6.49
CA ALA A 104 22.45 13.75 -7.08
C ALA A 104 21.43 12.76 -6.49
N GLN A 105 21.18 11.68 -7.22
CA GLN A 105 20.27 10.61 -6.80
C GLN A 105 20.96 9.25 -6.88
N ALA A 106 20.78 8.44 -5.85
CA ALA A 106 21.11 7.01 -5.83
C ALA A 106 19.84 6.18 -5.96
N ARG A 107 19.95 4.94 -6.45
CA ARG A 107 18.82 4.01 -6.53
C ARG A 107 19.23 2.60 -6.14
N ILE A 108 18.28 1.88 -5.56
CA ILE A 108 18.38 0.45 -5.26
C ILE A 108 17.02 -0.21 -5.56
N TYR A 109 17.04 -1.45 -6.00
CA TYR A 109 15.87 -2.25 -6.30
C TYR A 109 15.79 -3.44 -5.34
N PHE A 110 14.58 -3.73 -4.90
CA PHE A 110 14.23 -4.90 -4.12
C PHE A 110 13.26 -5.77 -4.91
N ASP A 111 13.57 -7.06 -5.03
CA ASP A 111 12.62 -8.08 -5.44
C ASP A 111 11.79 -8.51 -4.23
N VAL A 112 10.46 -8.52 -4.40
CA VAL A 112 9.51 -8.89 -3.35
C VAL A 112 8.66 -10.08 -3.78
N THR A 113 8.34 -10.97 -2.85
CA THR A 113 7.46 -12.12 -3.10
C THR A 113 6.52 -12.37 -1.93
N CYS A 114 5.22 -12.40 -2.22
CA CYS A 114 4.16 -12.68 -1.26
C CYS A 114 4.01 -14.19 -1.08
N HIS A 115 4.37 -14.72 0.10
CA HIS A 115 4.19 -16.12 0.46
C HIS A 115 2.82 -16.38 1.06
N HIS A 116 2.32 -15.46 1.88
CA HIS A 116 1.01 -15.53 2.52
C HIS A 116 0.36 -14.14 2.60
N VAL A 117 -0.96 -14.08 2.75
CA VAL A 117 -1.64 -12.80 3.01
C VAL A 117 -1.16 -12.25 4.37
N PHE A 118 -0.78 -10.98 4.41
CA PHE A 118 -0.22 -10.31 5.59
C PHE A 118 -0.91 -8.98 5.90
N SER A 119 -0.82 -8.56 7.17
CA SER A 119 -1.44 -7.34 7.69
C SER A 119 -0.46 -6.19 7.95
N THR A 120 0.83 -6.50 8.17
CA THR A 120 1.83 -5.48 8.52
C THR A 120 2.68 -5.12 7.31
N PRO A 121 2.71 -3.85 6.87
CA PRO A 121 3.60 -3.42 5.81
C PRO A 121 5.07 -3.51 6.25
N PRO A 122 6.01 -3.68 5.30
CA PRO A 122 7.44 -3.69 5.61
C PRO A 122 7.99 -2.30 5.97
N THR A 123 9.15 -2.28 6.61
CA THR A 123 9.89 -1.07 6.97
C THR A 123 11.02 -0.84 5.98
N LEU A 124 11.23 0.42 5.61
CA LEU A 124 12.40 0.90 4.88
C LEU A 124 13.27 1.70 5.85
N ARG A 125 14.51 1.26 6.06
CA ARG A 125 15.52 1.94 6.87
C ARG A 125 16.62 2.46 5.96
N ILE A 126 16.90 3.76 6.05
CA ILE A 126 17.95 4.45 5.31
C ILE A 126 18.91 5.07 6.32
N SER A 127 20.20 4.77 6.19
CA SER A 127 21.25 5.37 7.02
C SER A 127 22.25 6.10 6.14
N TYR A 128 22.74 7.24 6.60
CA TYR A 128 23.77 8.03 5.90
C TYR A 128 24.49 8.95 6.88
N THR A 129 25.67 9.44 6.50
CA THR A 129 26.45 10.44 7.25
C THR A 129 26.45 11.76 6.50
N GLN A 130 26.07 12.86 7.17
CA GLN A 130 26.15 14.22 6.63
C GLN A 130 26.95 15.10 7.58
N ALA A 131 27.93 15.85 7.06
CA ALA A 131 28.77 16.76 7.87
C ALA A 131 29.38 16.10 9.14
N GLY A 132 29.66 14.79 9.09
CA GLY A 132 30.20 14.01 10.21
C GLY A 132 29.16 13.48 11.20
N ALA A 133 27.87 13.75 11.02
CA ALA A 133 26.79 13.25 11.84
C ALA A 133 26.05 12.09 11.14
N PRO A 134 25.89 10.92 11.79
CA PRO A 134 25.08 9.83 11.26
C PRO A 134 23.59 10.10 11.45
N THR A 135 22.80 9.82 10.42
CA THR A 135 21.34 9.93 10.41
C THR A 135 20.73 8.57 10.06
N VAL A 136 19.65 8.20 10.74
CA VAL A 136 18.83 7.03 10.40
C VAL A 136 17.40 7.51 10.16
N LEU A 137 16.86 7.17 9.00
CA LEU A 137 15.50 7.47 8.57
C LEU A 137 14.72 6.16 8.44
N GLU A 138 13.64 6.02 9.21
CA GLU A 138 12.72 4.90 9.11
C GLU A 138 11.39 5.34 8.48
N LEU A 139 10.96 4.60 7.46
CA LEU A 139 9.71 4.84 6.73
C LEU A 139 8.93 3.53 6.64
N GLN A 140 7.60 3.61 6.58
CA GLN A 140 6.81 2.47 6.13
C GLN A 140 6.90 2.36 4.61
N LEU A 141 7.19 1.15 4.12
CA LEU A 141 7.24 0.87 2.69
C LEU A 141 5.83 0.44 2.24
N PRO A 142 5.23 1.08 1.22
CA PRO A 142 3.84 0.87 0.79
C PRO A 142 3.67 -0.43 0.01
N ILE A 143 3.98 -1.55 0.65
CA ILE A 143 3.77 -2.90 0.13
C ILE A 143 2.79 -3.60 1.06
N THR A 144 1.64 -3.96 0.51
CA THR A 144 0.59 -4.71 1.22
C THR A 144 0.20 -5.94 0.41
N CYS A 145 -0.50 -6.89 1.03
CA CYS A 145 -1.01 -8.06 0.31
C CYS A 145 -1.94 -7.69 -0.87
N VAL A 146 -2.54 -6.48 -0.85
CA VAL A 146 -3.37 -5.93 -1.92
C VAL A 146 -2.57 -5.74 -3.22
N HIS A 147 -1.28 -5.40 -3.14
CA HIS A 147 -0.42 -5.22 -4.32
C HIS A 147 -0.15 -6.52 -5.09
N PHE A 148 -0.45 -7.67 -4.47
CA PHE A 148 -0.36 -8.98 -5.11
C PHE A 148 -1.72 -9.46 -5.66
N MET A 149 -2.66 -8.53 -5.83
CA MET A 149 -3.94 -8.74 -6.49
C MET A 149 -3.85 -8.45 -7.99
N ALA A 150 -4.57 -9.23 -8.77
CA ALA A 150 -4.77 -8.98 -10.20
C ALA A 150 -6.27 -8.82 -10.53
N PRO A 151 -6.60 -7.94 -11.49
CA PRO A 151 -7.98 -7.79 -11.97
C PRO A 151 -8.44 -9.07 -12.66
N VAL A 152 -9.73 -9.41 -12.50
CA VAL A 152 -10.36 -10.55 -13.18
C VAL A 152 -11.70 -10.15 -13.76
N THR A 153 -12.03 -10.68 -14.94
CA THR A 153 -13.36 -10.48 -15.54
C THR A 153 -14.29 -11.60 -15.12
N ILE A 154 -15.47 -11.26 -14.60
CA ILE A 154 -16.55 -12.19 -14.27
C ILE A 154 -17.89 -11.61 -14.73
N ALA A 155 -18.91 -12.46 -14.89
CA ALA A 155 -20.25 -11.98 -15.16
C ALA A 155 -20.85 -11.26 -13.94
N VAL A 156 -21.75 -10.31 -14.18
CA VAL A 156 -22.49 -9.60 -13.13
C VAL A 156 -23.23 -10.58 -12.21
N SER A 157 -23.84 -11.63 -12.79
CA SER A 157 -24.51 -12.70 -12.03
C SER A 157 -23.55 -13.42 -11.09
N ASP A 158 -22.33 -13.70 -11.53
CA ASP A 158 -21.32 -14.41 -10.75
C ASP A 158 -20.82 -13.54 -9.59
N PHE A 159 -20.67 -12.22 -9.83
CA PHE A 159 -20.34 -11.28 -8.77
C PHE A 159 -21.39 -11.35 -7.65
N PHE A 160 -22.68 -11.20 -7.96
CA PHE A 160 -23.71 -11.17 -6.94
C PHE A 160 -23.94 -12.52 -6.25
N ALA A 161 -23.76 -13.63 -6.97
CA ALA A 161 -23.78 -14.96 -6.37
C ALA A 161 -22.68 -15.11 -5.31
N ARG A 162 -21.43 -14.75 -5.66
CA ARG A 162 -20.28 -14.78 -4.74
C ARG A 162 -20.41 -13.75 -3.61
N TRP A 163 -20.91 -12.55 -3.92
CA TRP A 163 -21.17 -11.49 -2.95
C TRP A 163 -22.12 -11.98 -1.86
N LYS A 164 -23.25 -12.58 -2.26
CA LYS A 164 -24.24 -13.13 -1.33
C LYS A 164 -23.63 -14.25 -0.50
N GLN A 165 -22.93 -15.21 -1.13
CA GLN A 165 -22.30 -16.33 -0.45
C GLN A 165 -21.33 -15.89 0.65
N LEU A 166 -20.44 -14.92 0.36
CA LEU A 166 -19.49 -14.41 1.35
C LEU A 166 -20.18 -13.67 2.50
N GLY A 167 -21.24 -12.91 2.20
CA GLY A 167 -22.03 -12.21 3.22
C GLY A 167 -22.77 -13.14 4.17
N GLU A 168 -23.39 -14.19 3.64
CA GLU A 168 -24.11 -15.18 4.46
C GLU A 168 -23.17 -16.01 5.32
N ALA A 169 -21.96 -16.27 4.85
CA ALA A 169 -20.94 -17.00 5.60
C ALA A 169 -20.29 -16.16 6.72
N GLY A 170 -20.47 -14.83 6.73
CA GLY A 170 -19.78 -13.92 7.65
C GLY A 170 -18.25 -13.96 7.51
N LEU A 171 -17.74 -14.42 6.36
CA LEU A 171 -16.32 -14.60 6.12
C LEU A 171 -15.73 -13.39 5.40
N GLY A 172 -14.72 -12.78 6.03
CA GLY A 172 -13.89 -11.74 5.42
C GLY A 172 -14.69 -10.54 4.91
N GLU A 173 -15.66 -10.07 5.69
CA GLU A 173 -16.34 -8.80 5.44
C GLU A 173 -15.67 -7.67 6.22
N ALA A 174 -15.33 -6.59 5.53
CA ALA A 174 -14.90 -5.34 6.14
C ALA A 174 -15.73 -4.20 5.54
N GLN A 175 -16.33 -3.38 6.39
CA GLN A 175 -17.13 -2.23 5.98
C GLN A 175 -16.61 -0.96 6.64
N SER A 176 -16.56 0.13 5.88
CA SER A 176 -16.16 1.44 6.36
C SER A 176 -17.04 2.53 5.76
N VAL A 177 -17.31 3.57 6.54
CA VAL A 177 -17.99 4.78 6.09
C VAL A 177 -17.00 5.92 6.21
N LEU A 178 -16.51 6.40 5.07
CA LEU A 178 -15.43 7.38 4.97
C LEU A 178 -16.01 8.76 4.68
N LYS A 179 -15.42 9.80 5.26
CA LYS A 179 -15.76 11.18 4.95
C LYS A 179 -15.12 11.57 3.62
N THR A 180 -15.93 12.13 2.73
CA THR A 180 -15.52 12.47 1.36
C THR A 180 -16.00 13.86 0.95
N PRO A 181 -15.62 14.92 1.70
CA PRO A 181 -16.00 16.29 1.35
C PRO A 181 -15.39 16.76 0.02
N PHE A 182 -14.29 16.13 -0.41
CA PHE A 182 -13.60 16.40 -1.67
C PHE A 182 -14.26 15.73 -2.89
N LEU A 183 -15.22 14.82 -2.66
CA LEU A 183 -15.99 14.18 -3.72
C LEU A 183 -17.19 15.08 -4.07
N GLU A 184 -16.94 16.08 -4.92
CA GLU A 184 -17.98 16.84 -5.62
C GLU A 184 -18.76 15.94 -6.62
N GLU A 185 -19.64 16.51 -7.45
CA GLU A 185 -20.45 15.74 -8.43
C GLU A 185 -19.59 14.91 -9.43
N ARG A 186 -18.30 15.21 -9.60
CA ARG A 186 -17.36 14.49 -10.49
C ARG A 186 -16.48 13.44 -9.80
N ALA A 187 -16.81 13.07 -8.56
CA ALA A 187 -16.15 12.08 -7.72
C ALA A 187 -15.88 10.69 -8.34
N GLY A 188 -16.72 10.27 -9.28
CA GLY A 188 -16.72 8.90 -9.79
C GLY A 188 -15.44 8.50 -10.53
N GLU A 189 -14.79 9.43 -11.25
CA GLU A 189 -13.57 9.13 -11.99
C GLU A 189 -12.39 8.83 -11.05
N TRP A 190 -12.22 9.65 -10.01
CA TRP A 190 -11.17 9.42 -9.02
C TRP A 190 -11.38 8.12 -8.25
N LEU A 191 -12.62 7.85 -7.81
CA LEU A 191 -12.95 6.59 -7.12
C LEU A 191 -12.65 5.36 -8.00
N ARG A 192 -13.03 5.41 -9.28
CA ARG A 192 -12.72 4.33 -10.24
C ARG A 192 -11.20 4.17 -10.44
N GLY A 193 -10.47 5.28 -10.47
CA GLY A 193 -9.00 5.29 -10.52
C GLY A 193 -8.36 4.62 -9.31
N VAL A 194 -8.81 4.96 -8.10
CA VAL A 194 -8.33 4.33 -6.84
C VAL A 194 -8.62 2.83 -6.83
N VAL A 195 -9.86 2.44 -7.10
CA VAL A 195 -10.26 1.02 -7.11
C VAL A 195 -9.46 0.23 -8.16
N GLY A 196 -9.28 0.78 -9.36
CA GLY A 196 -8.45 0.17 -10.39
C GLY A 196 -6.97 0.09 -10.02
N GLY A 197 -6.41 1.16 -9.44
CA GLY A 197 -5.02 1.24 -8.98
C GLY A 197 -4.68 0.24 -7.87
N MET A 198 -5.67 -0.10 -7.04
CA MET A 198 -5.56 -1.17 -6.04
C MET A 198 -5.62 -2.59 -6.63
N GLY A 199 -5.73 -2.74 -7.96
CA GLY A 199 -5.69 -4.05 -8.64
C GLY A 199 -7.06 -4.70 -8.85
N PHE A 200 -8.17 -3.98 -8.69
CA PHE A 200 -9.51 -4.50 -9.00
C PHE A 200 -9.89 -4.27 -10.47
N ALA A 201 -10.66 -5.21 -11.04
CA ALA A 201 -11.44 -4.99 -12.25
C ALA A 201 -12.79 -4.35 -11.89
N LEU A 202 -13.13 -3.24 -12.55
CA LEU A 202 -14.44 -2.58 -12.42
C LEU A 202 -15.49 -3.32 -13.26
N ILE A 203 -16.62 -3.69 -12.67
CA ILE A 203 -17.74 -4.34 -13.37
C ILE A 203 -18.78 -3.28 -13.73
N GLN A 204 -18.86 -2.94 -15.02
CA GLN A 204 -19.77 -1.91 -15.53
C GLN A 204 -21.24 -2.35 -15.44
N GLY A 205 -22.12 -1.43 -15.03
CA GLY A 205 -23.58 -1.66 -15.00
C GLY A 205 -24.03 -2.76 -14.03
N ALA A 206 -23.19 -3.16 -13.07
CA ALA A 206 -23.52 -4.21 -12.12
C ALA A 206 -24.50 -3.72 -11.03
N ASP A 207 -24.30 -2.53 -10.50
CA ASP A 207 -25.16 -1.96 -9.46
C ASP A 207 -26.36 -1.22 -10.10
N PRO A 208 -27.59 -1.38 -9.57
CA PRO A 208 -28.74 -0.60 -10.03
C PRO A 208 -28.59 0.91 -9.80
N VAL A 209 -27.74 1.33 -8.84
CA VAL A 209 -27.39 2.73 -8.63
C VAL A 209 -26.17 3.06 -9.49
N PRO A 210 -26.28 3.94 -10.51
CA PRO A 210 -25.21 4.17 -11.49
C PRO A 210 -23.87 4.68 -10.89
N ASP A 211 -23.93 5.42 -9.78
CA ASP A 211 -22.74 5.96 -9.12
C ASP A 211 -22.01 4.93 -8.25
N ASN A 212 -22.68 3.83 -7.90
CA ASN A 212 -22.04 2.77 -7.14
C ASN A 212 -21.02 2.04 -8.02
N ILE A 213 -19.89 1.70 -7.42
CA ILE A 213 -18.82 0.96 -8.09
C ILE A 213 -18.82 -0.46 -7.54
N VAL A 214 -18.81 -1.43 -8.44
CA VAL A 214 -18.64 -2.84 -8.14
C VAL A 214 -17.34 -3.30 -8.76
N ALA A 215 -16.51 -4.00 -7.98
CA ALA A 215 -15.19 -4.40 -8.44
C ALA A 215 -14.75 -5.75 -7.87
N VAL A 216 -13.86 -6.44 -8.59
CA VAL A 216 -13.35 -7.76 -8.23
C VAL A 216 -11.87 -7.93 -8.54
N GLY A 217 -11.13 -8.60 -7.66
CA GLY A 217 -9.73 -8.96 -7.86
C GLY A 217 -9.40 -10.30 -7.21
N ILE A 218 -8.25 -10.86 -7.57
CA ILE A 218 -7.73 -12.11 -7.00
C ILE A 218 -6.31 -11.88 -6.49
N ALA A 219 -6.11 -11.95 -5.18
CA ALA A 219 -4.78 -11.97 -4.58
C ALA A 219 -4.15 -13.36 -4.77
N THR A 220 -2.88 -13.40 -5.19
CA THR A 220 -2.15 -14.66 -5.44
C THR A 220 -0.88 -14.72 -4.60
N CYS A 221 -0.67 -15.84 -3.93
CA CYS A 221 0.54 -16.12 -3.14
C CYS A 221 1.48 -17.10 -3.85
N LYS A 222 2.73 -17.20 -3.38
CA LYS A 222 3.80 -18.01 -4.00
C LYS A 222 3.44 -19.48 -4.17
N SER A 223 2.71 -20.05 -3.21
CA SER A 223 2.21 -21.43 -3.20
C SER A 223 1.14 -21.70 -4.29
N GLY A 224 0.64 -20.66 -4.97
CA GLY A 224 -0.46 -20.75 -5.93
C GLY A 224 -1.85 -20.56 -5.31
N GLU A 225 -1.93 -20.33 -4.00
CA GLU A 225 -3.18 -19.96 -3.32
C GLU A 225 -3.77 -18.68 -3.91
N LYS A 226 -5.09 -18.68 -4.09
CA LYS A 226 -5.84 -17.55 -4.68
C LYS A 226 -6.95 -17.14 -3.74
N PHE A 227 -7.02 -15.84 -3.47
CA PHE A 227 -8.04 -15.26 -2.60
C PHE A 227 -8.88 -14.27 -3.39
N GLY A 228 -10.15 -14.60 -3.57
CA GLY A 228 -11.10 -13.72 -4.26
C GLY A 228 -11.47 -12.55 -3.36
N CYS A 229 -11.46 -11.34 -3.91
CA CYS A 229 -11.84 -10.12 -3.21
C CYS A 229 -12.87 -9.35 -4.04
N LEU A 230 -14.01 -9.02 -3.42
CA LEU A 230 -15.11 -8.28 -3.99
C LEU A 230 -15.22 -6.95 -3.24
N MET A 231 -15.49 -5.87 -3.97
CA MET A 231 -15.66 -4.54 -3.41
C MET A 231 -16.93 -3.90 -3.97
N ARG A 232 -17.66 -3.23 -3.09
CA ARG A 232 -18.77 -2.33 -3.45
C ARG A 232 -18.52 -0.98 -2.81
N VAL A 233 -18.51 0.07 -3.63
CA VAL A 233 -18.33 1.47 -3.21
C VAL A 233 -19.63 2.21 -3.48
N GLU A 234 -20.16 2.85 -2.46
CA GLU A 234 -21.45 3.52 -2.48
C GLU A 234 -21.25 4.99 -2.07
N PRO A 235 -20.87 5.86 -3.03
CA PRO A 235 -20.71 7.28 -2.76
C PRO A 235 -22.07 7.95 -2.47
N LYS A 236 -22.08 8.89 -1.53
CA LYS A 236 -23.23 9.74 -1.17
C LYS A 236 -22.76 11.20 -1.13
N PRO A 237 -22.61 11.85 -2.30
CA PRO A 237 -22.09 13.23 -2.40
C PRO A 237 -22.89 14.22 -1.56
N SER A 238 -24.22 14.07 -1.51
CA SER A 238 -25.13 14.91 -0.70
C SER A 238 -24.85 14.88 0.81
N HIS A 239 -24.14 13.87 1.30
CA HIS A 239 -23.75 13.74 2.70
C HIS A 239 -22.24 13.80 2.92
N SER A 240 -21.44 13.98 1.85
CA SER A 240 -19.98 13.89 1.91
C SER A 240 -19.51 12.59 2.58
N LEU A 241 -20.19 11.49 2.29
CA LEU A 241 -19.85 10.16 2.81
C LEU A 241 -19.72 9.17 1.66
N THR A 242 -18.82 8.21 1.81
CA THR A 242 -18.71 7.05 0.93
C THR A 242 -18.69 5.80 1.78
N ARG A 243 -19.66 4.89 1.55
CA ARG A 243 -19.62 3.56 2.17
C ARG A 243 -18.85 2.62 1.28
N ILE A 244 -17.99 1.81 1.90
CA ILE A 244 -17.18 0.82 1.22
C ILE A 244 -17.39 -0.49 1.94
N THR A 245 -17.75 -1.51 1.18
CA THR A 245 -17.90 -2.87 1.67
C THR A 245 -16.98 -3.77 0.86
N VAL A 246 -16.12 -4.50 1.56
CA VAL A 246 -15.19 -5.48 1.00
C VAL A 246 -15.60 -6.85 1.51
N ARG A 247 -15.66 -7.83 0.61
CA ARG A 247 -15.84 -9.24 0.95
C ARG A 247 -14.77 -10.08 0.28
N ALA A 248 -14.01 -10.83 1.06
CA ALA A 248 -12.95 -11.68 0.53
C ALA A 248 -12.99 -13.09 1.12
N THR A 249 -12.42 -14.05 0.39
CA THR A 249 -12.22 -15.42 0.90
C THR A 249 -11.12 -15.50 1.97
N ASN A 250 -10.54 -14.37 2.37
CA ASN A 250 -9.54 -14.25 3.43
C ASN A 250 -9.78 -12.94 4.22
N ASP A 251 -9.89 -13.05 5.55
CA ASP A 251 -10.19 -11.92 6.45
C ASP A 251 -9.08 -10.86 6.47
N THR A 252 -7.82 -11.29 6.49
CA THR A 252 -6.66 -10.37 6.44
C THR A 252 -6.66 -9.56 5.16
N LEU A 253 -7.02 -10.16 4.02
CA LEU A 253 -7.12 -9.45 2.75
C LEU A 253 -8.26 -8.41 2.77
N ALA A 254 -9.44 -8.78 3.27
CA ALA A 254 -10.57 -7.87 3.38
C ALA A 254 -10.23 -6.65 4.25
N LYS A 255 -9.61 -6.89 5.40
CA LYS A 255 -9.13 -5.83 6.31
C LYS A 255 -8.05 -4.98 5.66
N ALA A 256 -7.09 -5.57 4.96
CA ALA A 256 -6.04 -4.82 4.27
C ALA A 256 -6.59 -3.89 3.19
N VAL A 257 -7.56 -4.34 2.38
CA VAL A 257 -8.24 -3.48 1.39
C VAL A 257 -8.98 -2.33 2.10
N ALA A 258 -9.74 -2.62 3.16
CA ALA A 258 -10.46 -1.58 3.90
C ALA A 258 -9.52 -0.55 4.53
N THR A 259 -8.44 -1.00 5.18
CA THR A 259 -7.41 -0.14 5.78
C THR A 259 -6.72 0.72 4.71
N ASN A 260 -6.28 0.12 3.59
CA ASN A 260 -5.66 0.87 2.50
C ASN A 260 -6.62 1.94 1.97
N THR A 261 -7.89 1.60 1.80
CA THR A 261 -8.88 2.53 1.28
C THR A 261 -9.13 3.68 2.25
N ALA A 262 -9.23 3.41 3.55
CA ALA A 262 -9.36 4.45 4.56
C ALA A 262 -8.17 5.43 4.53
N MET A 263 -6.93 4.90 4.50
CA MET A 263 -5.72 5.73 4.41
C MET A 263 -5.70 6.60 3.15
N ILE A 264 -6.10 6.06 1.99
CA ILE A 264 -6.17 6.81 0.73
C ILE A 264 -7.15 7.99 0.86
N PHE A 265 -8.30 7.78 1.49
CA PHE A 265 -9.35 8.80 1.60
C PHE A 265 -8.99 9.86 2.64
N ASP A 266 -8.39 9.47 3.76
CA ASP A 266 -7.91 10.39 4.80
C ASP A 266 -6.73 11.27 4.32
N SER A 267 -6.04 10.86 3.25
CA SER A 267 -4.92 11.61 2.65
C SER A 267 -5.35 12.76 1.72
N LYS A 268 -6.65 12.91 1.46
CA LYS A 268 -7.23 13.88 0.52
C LYS A 268 -7.71 15.16 1.17
#